data_AF-B0FX57-F1
#
_entry.id   AF-B0FX57-F1
#
_cell.length_a   1.000
_cell.length_b   1.000
_cell.length_c   1.000
_cell.angle_alpha   90.00
_cell.angle_beta   90.00
_cell.angle_gamma   90.00
#
_symmetry.space_group_name_H-M   'P 1'
#
loop_
_entity.id
_entity.type
_entity.pdbx_description
1 polymer ?
#
loop_
_entity_poly.entity_id
_entity_poly.type
_entity_poly.pdbx_seq_one_letter_code
_entity_poly.pdbx_strand_id
1 'polypeptide(L)'
;TNCYTGNTWDATLCPSNTACATNCALDGASYSSVYGITTTGNALRLNFVTKGSGTNVGSRTYLMAAGSTTQYQMFNLLNAEFTFDVDVSNLPCGLNGALYFSEMAADGGMAAHPTNKAGAKYGTGYCDAQCPRDLKFINGAANVEGWTGDTNSVNSGKGNRGACCNEMDIWEA
;
A
#
# COMPACT_ATOMS: atom_id res chain seq x y z
N THR A 1 13.07 13.12 11.77
CA THR A 1 13.86 12.94 10.54
C THR A 1 13.22 11.85 9.71
N ASN A 2 13.23 11.97 8.39
CA ASN A 2 12.62 10.98 7.50
C ASN A 2 13.57 9.80 7.28
N CYS A 3 13.06 8.56 7.40
CA CYS A 3 13.81 7.39 6.96
C CYS A 3 13.85 7.23 5.44
N TYR A 4 12.88 7.81 4.74
CA TYR A 4 12.75 7.71 3.29
C TYR A 4 12.21 9.03 2.74
N THR A 5 12.89 9.61 1.74
CA THR A 5 12.49 10.87 1.10
C THR A 5 12.65 10.75 -0.42
N GLY A 6 11.63 11.17 -1.17
CA GLY A 6 11.61 11.00 -2.62
C GLY A 6 11.69 9.52 -2.98
N ASN A 7 12.83 9.11 -3.54
CA ASN A 7 13.11 7.72 -3.89
C ASN A 7 14.33 7.12 -3.15
N THR A 8 14.77 7.71 -2.04
CA THR A 8 16.02 7.34 -1.35
C THR A 8 15.80 7.13 0.15
N TRP A 9 16.48 6.13 0.72
CA TRP A 9 16.55 5.86 2.15
C TRP A 9 17.64 6.69 2.84
N ASP A 10 17.43 7.08 4.09
CA ASP A 10 18.47 7.69 4.92
C ASP A 10 19.47 6.62 5.36
N ALA A 11 20.72 6.71 4.91
CA ALA A 11 21.74 5.69 5.17
C ALA A 11 22.17 5.58 6.64
N THR A 12 21.95 6.62 7.46
CA THR A 12 22.28 6.60 8.89
C THR A 12 21.19 5.87 9.68
N LEU A 13 19.92 6.12 9.35
CA LEU A 13 18.78 5.46 9.98
C LEU A 13 18.56 4.05 9.43
N CYS A 14 18.87 3.83 8.15
CA CYS A 14 18.60 2.59 7.41
C CYS A 14 19.86 1.96 6.81
N PRO A 15 20.87 1.57 7.61
CA PRO A 15 22.07 0.91 7.10
C PRO A 15 21.83 -0.57 6.70
N SER A 16 20.73 -1.17 7.18
CA SER A 16 20.29 -2.52 6.82
C SER A 16 18.78 -2.65 6.98
N ASN A 17 18.20 -3.73 6.44
CA ASN A 17 16.76 -3.97 6.50
C ASN A 17 16.24 -4.04 7.95
N THR A 18 16.98 -4.70 8.85
CA THR A 18 16.62 -4.86 10.27
C THR A 18 16.80 -3.57 11.05
N ALA A 19 17.91 -2.86 10.84
CA ALA A 19 18.17 -1.60 11.53
C ALA A 19 17.13 -0.54 11.15
N CYS A 20 16.82 -0.44 9.85
CA CYS A 20 15.80 0.48 9.35
C CYS A 20 14.41 0.20 9.96
N ALA A 21 13.98 -1.07 9.99
CA ALA A 21 12.71 -1.44 10.62
C ALA A 21 12.65 -1.17 12.13
N THR A 22 13.80 -1.13 12.79
CA THR A 22 13.90 -0.78 14.22
C THR A 22 13.89 0.74 14.43
N ASN A 23 14.54 1.48 13.55
CA ASN A 23 14.75 2.93 13.67
C ASN A 23 13.59 3.77 13.12
N CYS A 24 12.69 3.15 12.34
CA CYS A 24 11.65 3.84 11.58
C CYS A 24 10.25 3.37 11.99
N ALA A 25 9.27 4.24 11.79
CA ALA A 25 7.86 3.96 12.06
C ALA A 25 6.98 4.42 10.90
N LEU A 26 5.80 3.79 10.79
CA LEU A 26 4.69 4.30 9.99
C LEU A 26 3.82 5.22 10.86
N ASP A 27 3.29 6.28 10.27
CA ASP A 27 2.45 7.27 10.95
C ASP A 27 1.06 7.34 10.30
N GLY A 28 0.16 8.11 10.91
CA GLY A 28 -1.19 8.33 10.43
C GLY A 28 -1.24 9.05 9.07
N ALA A 29 -2.31 8.79 8.34
CA ALA A 29 -2.58 9.40 7.04
C ALA A 29 -3.69 10.45 7.14
N SER A 30 -3.45 11.65 6.61
CA SER A 30 -4.51 12.65 6.40
C SER A 30 -5.22 12.37 5.07
N TYR A 31 -6.15 11.42 5.09
CA TYR A 31 -6.81 10.84 3.91
C TYR A 31 -7.31 11.88 2.89
N SER A 32 -8.09 12.87 3.33
CA SER A 32 -8.66 13.86 2.41
C SER A 32 -7.63 14.88 1.93
N SER A 33 -6.92 15.55 2.85
CA SER A 33 -6.06 16.71 2.51
C SER A 33 -4.74 16.33 1.83
N VAL A 34 -4.19 15.14 2.10
CA VAL A 34 -2.92 14.69 1.50
C VAL A 34 -3.16 13.72 0.35
N TYR A 35 -4.10 12.78 0.51
CA TYR A 35 -4.29 11.69 -0.44
C TYR A 35 -5.52 11.86 -1.34
N GLY A 36 -6.42 12.81 -1.06
CA GLY A 36 -7.64 13.00 -1.84
C GLY A 36 -8.62 11.83 -1.75
N ILE A 37 -8.59 11.13 -0.61
CA ILE A 37 -9.46 9.98 -0.32
C ILE A 37 -10.62 10.45 0.55
N THR A 38 -11.85 10.15 0.13
CA THR A 38 -13.07 10.43 0.90
C THR A 38 -14.05 9.28 0.79
N THR A 39 -14.84 9.07 1.84
CA THR A 39 -15.96 8.12 1.84
C THR A 39 -17.27 8.84 2.17
N THR A 40 -18.39 8.34 1.64
CA THR A 40 -19.74 8.81 1.99
C THR A 40 -20.71 7.65 1.84
N GLY A 41 -21.27 7.18 2.96
CA GLY A 41 -22.10 5.97 2.96
C GLY A 41 -21.31 4.75 2.48
N ASN A 42 -21.73 4.17 1.37
CA ASN A 42 -21.10 3.02 0.71
C ASN A 42 -20.10 3.40 -0.40
N ALA A 43 -19.90 4.69 -0.68
CA ALA A 43 -19.01 5.16 -1.75
C ALA A 43 -17.60 5.48 -1.24
N LEU A 44 -16.59 5.08 -2.03
CA LEU A 44 -15.19 5.48 -1.91
C LEU A 44 -14.82 6.32 -3.14
N ARG A 45 -14.22 7.50 -2.90
CA ARG A 45 -13.68 8.35 -3.97
C ARG A 45 -12.18 8.51 -3.79
N LEU A 46 -11.44 8.28 -4.87
CA LEU A 46 -9.99 8.41 -4.94
C LEU A 46 -9.65 9.46 -6.01
N ASN A 47 -9.07 10.59 -5.61
CA ASN A 47 -8.58 11.57 -6.57
C ASN A 47 -7.19 11.17 -7.11
N PHE A 48 -6.92 11.46 -8.38
CA PHE A 48 -5.63 11.12 -8.98
C PHE A 48 -4.48 12.01 -8.48
N VAL A 49 -4.61 13.35 -8.53
CA VAL A 49 -3.58 14.27 -8.03
C VAL A 49 -4.14 15.09 -6.88
N THR A 50 -3.44 15.06 -5.75
CA THR A 50 -3.77 15.87 -4.57
C THR A 50 -2.57 16.75 -4.21
N LYS A 51 -2.79 18.07 -4.19
CA LYS A 51 -1.77 19.05 -3.84
C LYS A 51 -2.01 19.54 -2.40
N GLY A 52 -1.04 19.28 -1.52
CA GLY A 52 -1.03 19.71 -0.12
C GLY A 52 0.36 20.25 0.26
N SER A 53 0.93 19.76 1.37
CA SER A 53 2.34 20.04 1.72
C SER A 53 3.34 19.46 0.71
N GLY A 54 2.90 18.47 -0.07
CA GLY A 54 3.58 17.95 -1.25
C GLY A 54 2.56 17.61 -2.35
N THR A 55 3.01 16.99 -3.43
CA THR A 55 2.12 16.45 -4.47
C THR A 55 2.01 14.94 -4.30
N ASN A 56 0.80 14.45 -4.05
CA ASN A 56 0.47 13.03 -4.04
C ASN A 56 -0.15 12.62 -5.38
N VAL A 57 0.19 11.42 -5.86
CA VAL A 57 -0.33 10.83 -7.10
C VAL A 57 -0.88 9.44 -6.79
N GLY A 58 -2.20 9.29 -6.93
CA GLY A 58 -2.93 8.05 -6.70
C GLY A 58 -2.95 7.59 -5.23
N SER A 59 -3.50 6.40 -5.03
CA SER A 59 -3.57 5.75 -3.72
C SER A 59 -3.88 4.26 -3.90
N ARG A 60 -3.45 3.44 -2.94
CA ARG A 60 -3.93 2.06 -2.76
C ARG A 60 -4.54 1.95 -1.36
N THR A 61 -5.74 1.41 -1.28
CA THR A 61 -6.51 1.28 -0.03
C THR A 61 -7.06 -0.12 0.12
N TYR A 62 -7.17 -0.61 1.35
CA TYR A 62 -7.73 -1.93 1.66
C TYR A 62 -9.00 -1.77 2.48
N LEU A 63 -9.98 -2.63 2.23
CA LEU A 63 -11.20 -2.67 3.03
C LEU A 63 -10.92 -3.36 4.38
N MET A 64 -11.18 -2.67 5.48
CA MET A 64 -11.10 -3.23 6.83
C MET A 64 -12.36 -4.03 7.16
N ALA A 65 -12.22 -5.06 7.99
CA ALA A 65 -13.37 -5.82 8.49
C ALA A 65 -14.31 -4.90 9.28
N ALA A 66 -15.62 -5.12 9.17
CA ALA A 66 -16.62 -4.28 9.84
C ALA A 66 -16.37 -4.18 11.35
N GLY A 67 -16.25 -2.94 11.86
CA GLY A 67 -15.95 -2.67 13.27
C GLY A 67 -14.51 -2.93 13.70
N SER A 68 -13.64 -3.38 12.79
CA SER A 68 -12.22 -3.62 13.08
C SER A 68 -11.34 -2.43 12.71
N THR A 69 -10.32 -2.20 13.53
CA THR A 69 -9.23 -1.26 13.22
C THR A 69 -7.90 -1.99 13.02
N THR A 70 -7.88 -3.32 13.07
CA THR A 70 -6.66 -4.14 13.09
C THR A 70 -6.72 -5.36 12.17
N GLN A 71 -7.82 -5.56 11.44
CA GLN A 71 -8.00 -6.68 10.52
C GLN A 71 -8.63 -6.22 9.21
N TYR A 72 -8.10 -6.67 8.08
CA TYR A 72 -8.72 -6.54 6.77
C TYR A 72 -9.97 -7.40 6.65
N GLN A 73 -10.90 -7.01 5.77
CA GLN A 73 -12.04 -7.83 5.42
C GLN A 73 -11.56 -8.97 4.50
N MET A 74 -11.71 -10.21 4.96
CA MET A 74 -11.42 -11.39 4.15
C MET A 74 -12.65 -11.82 3.36
N PHE A 75 -12.45 -12.23 2.10
CA PHE A 75 -13.52 -12.67 1.20
C PHE A 75 -13.24 -14.09 0.71
N ASN A 76 -14.25 -14.95 0.76
CA ASN A 76 -14.23 -16.28 0.15
C ASN A 76 -15.05 -16.22 -1.15
N LEU A 77 -14.36 -16.08 -2.28
CA LEU A 77 -15.01 -15.78 -3.57
C LEU A 77 -15.53 -17.01 -4.31
N LEU A 78 -15.05 -18.21 -3.97
CA LEU A 78 -15.46 -19.43 -4.66
C LEU A 78 -16.95 -19.68 -4.47
N ASN A 79 -17.68 -19.86 -5.59
CA ASN A 79 -19.14 -20.02 -5.62
C ASN A 79 -19.93 -18.85 -5.03
N ALA A 80 -19.35 -17.64 -5.04
CA ALA A 80 -20.00 -16.40 -4.63
C ALA A 80 -19.98 -15.38 -5.78
N GLU A 81 -20.75 -14.30 -5.63
CA GLU A 81 -20.68 -13.11 -6.48
C GLU A 81 -20.08 -11.94 -5.71
N PHE A 82 -19.39 -11.05 -6.43
CA PHE A 82 -18.94 -9.77 -5.92
C PHE A 82 -19.44 -8.68 -6.87
N THR A 83 -20.19 -7.72 -6.35
CA THR A 83 -20.82 -6.65 -7.14
C THR A 83 -20.46 -5.29 -6.57
N PHE A 84 -20.25 -4.32 -7.47
CA PHE A 84 -19.96 -2.94 -7.13
C PHE A 84 -20.38 -2.03 -8.28
N ASP A 85 -20.72 -0.78 -7.95
CA ASP A 85 -20.93 0.28 -8.92
C ASP A 85 -19.66 1.13 -9.03
N VAL A 86 -19.34 1.60 -10.24
CA VAL A 86 -18.16 2.44 -10.49
C VAL A 86 -18.48 3.57 -11.46
N ASP A 87 -17.98 4.78 -11.15
CA ASP A 87 -18.01 5.93 -12.05
C ASP A 87 -16.61 6.18 -12.61
N VAL A 88 -16.39 5.78 -13.87
CA VAL A 88 -15.13 5.99 -14.60
C VAL A 88 -15.18 7.21 -15.52
N SER A 89 -16.25 8.02 -15.49
CA SER A 89 -16.43 9.15 -16.41
C SER A 89 -15.33 10.22 -16.31
N ASN A 90 -14.57 10.23 -15.22
CA ASN A 90 -13.46 11.14 -14.95
C ASN A 90 -12.07 10.47 -15.05
N LEU A 91 -11.99 9.25 -15.60
CA LEU A 91 -10.73 8.54 -15.84
C LEU A 91 -10.36 8.59 -17.33
N PRO A 92 -9.47 9.52 -17.76
CA PRO A 92 -8.98 9.53 -19.13
C PRO A 92 -7.92 8.44 -19.38
N CYS A 93 -7.55 8.27 -20.65
CA CYS A 93 -6.48 7.35 -21.05
C CYS A 93 -5.18 7.56 -20.24
N GLY A 94 -4.53 6.45 -19.89
CA GLY A 94 -3.26 6.45 -19.14
C GLY A 94 -3.43 6.40 -17.62
N LEU A 95 -4.67 6.41 -17.12
CA LEU A 95 -5.00 6.08 -15.73
C LEU A 95 -5.57 4.66 -15.67
N ASN A 96 -5.53 4.08 -14.48
CA ASN A 96 -6.18 2.81 -14.17
C ASN A 96 -6.85 2.94 -12.81
N GLY A 97 -8.18 2.84 -12.78
CA GLY A 97 -8.95 2.60 -11.57
C GLY A 97 -9.06 1.10 -11.31
N ALA A 98 -8.29 0.59 -10.35
CA ALA A 98 -8.25 -0.85 -10.06
C ALA A 98 -9.07 -1.23 -8.83
N LEU A 99 -9.86 -2.30 -8.97
CA LEU A 99 -10.50 -3.04 -7.87
C LEU A 99 -10.19 -4.52 -8.05
N TYR A 100 -9.47 -5.09 -7.07
CA TYR A 100 -8.95 -6.44 -7.15
C TYR A 100 -8.83 -7.06 -5.76
N PHE A 101 -8.61 -8.37 -5.73
CA PHE A 101 -8.33 -9.12 -4.51
C PHE A 101 -6.89 -9.59 -4.51
N SER A 102 -6.28 -9.56 -3.33
CA SER A 102 -4.95 -10.08 -3.08
C SER A 102 -4.98 -10.97 -1.83
N GLU A 103 -4.25 -12.08 -1.85
CA GLU A 103 -4.18 -13.04 -0.74
C GLU A 103 -3.26 -12.54 0.40
N MET A 104 -3.60 -11.38 0.95
CA MET A 104 -2.93 -10.78 2.10
C MET A 104 -3.41 -11.40 3.42
N ALA A 105 -2.54 -11.43 4.43
CA ALA A 105 -2.92 -11.80 5.79
C ALA A 105 -3.85 -10.74 6.40
N ALA A 106 -4.92 -11.18 7.08
CA ALA A 106 -5.92 -10.29 7.68
C ALA A 106 -5.31 -9.26 8.65
N ASP A 107 -4.28 -9.64 9.41
CA ASP A 107 -3.60 -8.77 10.38
C ASP A 107 -2.48 -7.92 9.77
N GLY A 108 -2.31 -7.96 8.44
CA GLY A 108 -1.20 -7.30 7.74
C GLY A 108 0.16 -7.94 7.99
N GLY A 109 0.20 -9.21 8.42
CA GLY A 109 1.40 -10.01 8.63
C GLY A 109 2.01 -9.91 10.02
N MET A 110 1.30 -9.37 11.01
CA MET A 110 1.83 -9.19 12.37
C MET A 110 2.15 -10.52 13.07
N ALA A 111 1.26 -11.50 12.97
CA ALA A 111 1.42 -12.81 13.61
C ALA A 111 2.62 -13.58 13.05
N ALA A 112 2.85 -13.51 11.74
CA ALA A 112 3.97 -14.17 11.07
C ALA A 112 5.30 -13.40 11.25
N HIS A 113 5.24 -12.09 11.45
CA HIS A 113 6.42 -11.22 11.50
C HIS A 113 6.39 -10.32 12.74
N PRO A 114 6.89 -10.78 13.89
CA PRO A 114 6.77 -10.06 15.17
C PRO A 114 7.39 -8.66 15.20
N THR A 115 8.32 -8.35 14.29
CA THR A 115 8.90 -7.01 14.13
C THR A 115 7.96 -6.02 13.46
N ASN A 116 6.92 -6.51 12.74
CA ASN A 116 5.81 -5.67 12.28
C ASN A 116 4.88 -5.36 13.47
N LYS A 117 5.01 -4.15 14.01
CA LYS A 117 4.11 -3.64 15.06
C LYS A 117 2.97 -2.76 14.52
N ALA A 118 2.95 -2.48 13.22
CA ALA A 118 1.99 -1.58 12.60
C ALA A 118 0.74 -2.33 12.12
N GLY A 119 0.93 -3.43 11.37
CA GLY A 119 -0.15 -4.30 10.92
C GLY A 119 -1.16 -3.66 9.97
N ALA A 120 -2.30 -4.33 9.81
CA ALA A 120 -3.38 -3.90 8.94
C ALA A 120 -3.89 -2.48 9.23
N LYS A 121 -3.79 -2.03 10.49
CA LYS A 121 -4.14 -0.67 10.90
C LYS A 121 -3.42 0.42 10.11
N TYR A 122 -2.18 0.14 9.68
CA TYR A 122 -1.34 1.04 8.89
C TYR A 122 -1.09 0.53 7.46
N GLY A 123 -1.92 -0.39 6.97
CA GLY A 123 -1.87 -0.84 5.58
C GLY A 123 -0.67 -1.74 5.24
N THR A 124 -0.10 -2.47 6.21
CA THR A 124 1.05 -3.36 5.93
C THR A 124 0.63 -4.69 5.30
N GLY A 125 1.62 -5.41 4.76
CA GLY A 125 1.46 -6.80 4.32
C GLY A 125 1.02 -6.97 2.86
N TYR A 126 1.09 -5.90 2.06
CA TYR A 126 0.75 -5.96 0.64
C TYR A 126 1.62 -6.95 -0.13
N CYS A 127 1.00 -7.64 -1.06
CA CYS A 127 1.59 -8.53 -2.04
C CYS A 127 0.64 -8.60 -3.24
N ASP A 128 1.13 -9.04 -4.40
CA ASP A 128 0.31 -9.34 -5.58
C ASP A 128 1.07 -10.31 -6.51
N ALA A 129 0.53 -10.61 -7.70
CA ALA A 129 1.14 -11.56 -8.63
C ALA A 129 2.41 -11.03 -9.31
N GLN A 130 2.67 -9.72 -9.23
CA GLN A 130 3.87 -9.07 -9.77
C GLN A 130 5.08 -9.20 -8.84
N CYS A 131 4.90 -9.70 -7.62
CA CYS A 131 5.94 -9.77 -6.60
C CYS A 131 6.64 -8.40 -6.36
N PRO A 132 5.89 -7.32 -6.07
CA PRO A 132 6.36 -5.94 -6.05
C PRO A 132 7.57 -5.74 -5.15
N ARG A 133 8.61 -5.14 -5.73
CA ARG A 133 9.89 -4.85 -5.07
C ARG A 133 10.04 -3.39 -4.64
N ASP A 134 9.06 -2.56 -4.97
CA ASP A 134 8.95 -1.16 -4.59
C ASP A 134 8.39 -0.95 -3.18
N LEU A 135 7.88 -2.02 -2.56
CA LEU A 135 7.44 -1.99 -1.17
C LEU A 135 8.60 -1.68 -0.24
N LYS A 136 8.40 -0.65 0.59
CA LYS A 136 9.39 -0.16 1.55
C LYS A 136 9.58 -1.11 2.72
N PHE A 137 8.53 -1.83 3.12
CA PHE A 137 8.56 -2.82 4.18
C PHE A 137 7.90 -4.12 3.71
N ILE A 138 8.59 -5.24 3.90
CA ILE A 138 8.13 -6.58 3.54
C ILE A 138 8.44 -7.52 4.71
N ASN A 139 7.44 -8.27 5.17
CA ASN A 139 7.58 -9.29 6.21
C ASN A 139 8.30 -8.79 7.49
N GLY A 140 7.89 -7.62 7.98
CA GLY A 140 8.41 -7.02 9.22
C GLY A 140 9.82 -6.44 9.14
N ALA A 141 10.39 -6.29 7.94
CA ALA A 141 11.69 -5.68 7.74
C ALA A 141 11.63 -4.66 6.58
N ALA A 142 12.54 -3.68 6.58
CA ALA A 142 12.64 -2.74 5.47
C ALA A 142 13.18 -3.44 4.21
N ASN A 143 13.14 -2.73 3.09
CA ASN A 143 13.66 -3.18 1.79
C ASN A 143 14.77 -2.26 1.28
N VAL A 144 15.66 -1.79 2.16
CA VAL A 144 16.73 -0.83 1.84
C VAL A 144 17.93 -1.49 1.14
N GLU A 145 18.20 -2.77 1.42
CA GLU A 145 19.32 -3.49 0.81
C GLU A 145 19.13 -3.64 -0.71
N GLY A 146 20.11 -3.15 -1.47
CA GLY A 146 20.06 -3.13 -2.94
C GLY A 146 19.07 -2.13 -3.52
N TRP A 147 18.57 -1.18 -2.71
CA TRP A 147 17.61 -0.19 -3.17
C TRP A 147 18.17 0.68 -4.31
N THR A 148 17.46 0.70 -5.43
CA THR A 148 17.75 1.56 -6.58
C THR A 148 16.53 2.42 -6.88
N GLY A 149 16.66 3.75 -6.82
CA GLY A 149 15.61 4.69 -7.20
C GLY A 149 15.28 4.58 -8.69
N ASP A 150 13.99 4.64 -9.05
CA ASP A 150 13.56 4.57 -10.44
C ASP A 150 13.95 5.86 -11.19
N THR A 151 14.42 5.75 -12.43
CA THR A 151 14.84 6.91 -13.23
C THR A 151 13.68 7.73 -13.78
N ASN A 152 12.49 7.13 -13.84
CA ASN A 152 11.26 7.74 -14.34
C ASN A 152 10.27 8.13 -13.22
N SER A 153 10.67 7.99 -11.95
CA SER A 153 9.83 8.32 -10.80
C SER A 153 10.65 8.90 -9.66
N VAL A 154 10.22 10.07 -9.18
CA VAL A 154 10.85 10.73 -8.04
C VAL A 154 10.45 10.14 -6.68
N ASN A 155 9.49 9.20 -6.66
CA ASN A 155 8.87 8.68 -5.43
C ASN A 155 9.04 7.17 -5.22
N SER A 156 9.58 6.45 -6.21
CA SER A 156 9.69 4.99 -6.20
C SER A 156 11.09 4.51 -6.54
N GLY A 157 11.32 3.25 -6.22
CA GLY A 157 12.55 2.51 -6.48
C GLY A 157 12.32 1.05 -6.14
N LYS A 158 13.36 0.23 -6.19
CA LYS A 158 13.24 -1.22 -5.99
C LYS A 158 14.35 -1.72 -5.09
N GLY A 159 14.00 -2.47 -4.05
CA GLY A 159 14.94 -3.20 -3.19
C GLY A 159 15.15 -4.63 -3.66
N ASN A 160 15.97 -5.40 -2.94
CA ASN A 160 16.25 -6.81 -3.29
C ASN A 160 15.07 -7.77 -3.05
N ARG A 161 14.06 -7.36 -2.27
CA ARG A 161 12.96 -8.23 -1.84
C ARG A 161 11.68 -7.86 -2.59
N GLY A 162 10.88 -8.87 -2.93
CA GLY A 162 9.52 -8.72 -3.46
C GLY A 162 8.50 -9.45 -2.59
N ALA A 163 7.22 -9.08 -2.70
CA ALA A 163 6.13 -9.70 -1.95
C ALA A 163 5.11 -10.34 -2.90
N CYS A 164 5.15 -11.67 -3.02
CA CYS A 164 4.30 -12.42 -3.95
C CYS A 164 3.06 -13.00 -3.23
N CYS A 165 1.90 -12.97 -3.87
CA CYS A 165 0.75 -13.78 -3.51
C CYS A 165 -0.24 -13.89 -4.68
N ASN A 166 -1.31 -14.66 -4.52
CA ASN A 166 -2.36 -14.74 -5.53
C ASN A 166 -3.10 -13.42 -5.67
N GLU A 167 -3.48 -13.08 -6.89
CA GLU A 167 -4.19 -11.86 -7.28
C GLU A 167 -5.37 -12.23 -8.18
N MET A 168 -6.49 -11.53 -7.99
CA MET A 168 -7.68 -11.63 -8.83
C MET A 168 -8.14 -10.22 -9.19
N ASP A 169 -7.77 -9.79 -10.39
CA ASP A 169 -8.16 -8.50 -10.96
C ASP A 169 -9.61 -8.54 -11.43
N ILE A 170 -10.52 -8.02 -10.60
CA ILE A 170 -11.95 -7.93 -10.94
C ILE A 170 -12.18 -6.81 -11.95
N TRP A 171 -11.47 -5.70 -11.78
CA TRP A 171 -11.65 -4.50 -12.58
C TRP A 171 -10.37 -3.67 -12.66
N GLU A 172 -9.94 -3.41 -13.90
CA GLU A 172 -8.92 -2.44 -14.25
C GLU A 172 -9.42 -1.68 -15.50
N ALA A 173 -9.62 -0.36 -15.38
CA ALA A 173 -10.16 0.46 -16.46
C ALA A 173 -9.71 1.92 -16.40
#